data_AF-A0A931HRE9-F1
#
_entry.id   AF-A0A931HRE9-F1
#
_cell.length_a   1.000
_cell.length_b   1.000
_cell.length_c   1.000
_cell.angle_alpha   90.00
_cell.angle_beta   90.00
_cell.angle_gamma   90.00
#
_symmetry.space_group_name_H-M   'P 1'
#
loop_
_entity.id
_entity.type
_entity.pdbx_description
1 polymer ?
#
loop_
_entity_poly.entity_id
_entity_poly.type
_entity_poly.pdbx_seq_one_letter_code
_entity_poly.pdbx_strand_id
1 'polypeptide(L)'
;MSPALVRFSGGAAWLRDERVTRHAGVFRYEGLEPCLAELLDRSALRFAQRTAAVDRAGRGITYRELWAAAARVAGGLLDQGVGPADRVVVHYRNGFDWLHAFLGVVLAGGVPVLPDPTCSDAELEWIVADSGAIVMLDGKVPDGVAFLDGGASPEELALLYYVRKCGGGLHGVELTNENILSTIEAVVHAMDLGVGGVRTVITAPLSTAVGCGVQLLPTLSVGGTVVAAGARGIRVPWRHLRASFPTARCVRGWGVAETGGIGLVLPIEARQRHPRSIGIPFGGMEVALLGPDAERGVGELLCRGPSVARRYWNDPQGTAETFGDGWFRTGDQVEIDEDGFVTQLAVRVS
;
A
#
# COMPACT_ATOMS: atom_id res chain seq x y z
N MET A 1 13.22 -27.99 8.57
CA MET A 1 13.77 -28.13 7.20
C MET A 1 14.09 -26.73 6.72
N SER A 2 15.34 -26.45 6.37
CA SER A 2 15.67 -25.15 5.76
C SER A 2 14.92 -25.02 4.43
N PRO A 3 14.36 -23.85 4.09
CA PRO A 3 13.79 -23.60 2.78
C PRO A 3 14.80 -24.00 1.69
N ALA A 4 14.37 -24.81 0.72
CA ALA A 4 15.12 -24.97 -0.52
C ALA A 4 15.00 -23.64 -1.27
N LEU A 5 15.97 -22.76 -1.01
CA LEU A 5 15.96 -21.39 -1.47
C LEU A 5 16.30 -21.35 -2.96
N VAL A 6 15.29 -21.54 -3.81
CA VAL A 6 15.44 -21.30 -5.23
C VAL A 6 15.36 -19.79 -5.47
N ARG A 7 16.52 -19.13 -5.42
CA ARG A 7 16.63 -17.70 -5.71
C ARG A 7 16.55 -17.50 -7.22
N PHE A 8 15.41 -17.04 -7.71
CA PHE A 8 15.29 -16.65 -9.11
C PHE A 8 15.75 -15.21 -9.29
N SER A 9 16.94 -15.04 -9.85
CA SER A 9 17.54 -13.75 -10.18
C SER A 9 17.03 -13.23 -11.52
N GLY A 10 15.76 -12.84 -11.62
CA GLY A 10 15.30 -12.35 -12.92
C GLY A 10 13.83 -12.04 -13.05
N GLY A 11 13.33 -11.02 -12.35
CA GLY A 11 12.24 -10.25 -12.93
C GLY A 11 12.66 -9.79 -14.34
N ALA A 12 11.72 -9.77 -15.28
CA ALA A 12 11.99 -9.36 -16.65
C ALA A 12 12.73 -8.01 -16.66
N ALA A 13 13.78 -7.87 -17.48
CA ALA A 13 14.73 -6.76 -17.41
C ALA A 13 14.08 -5.36 -17.42
N TRP A 14 12.90 -5.25 -18.03
CA TRP A 14 12.10 -4.02 -18.15
C TRP A 14 11.26 -3.65 -16.92
N LEU A 15 11.17 -4.53 -15.92
CA LEU A 15 10.60 -4.23 -14.59
C LEU A 15 11.68 -3.93 -13.55
N ARG A 16 12.96 -3.95 -13.96
CA ARG A 16 14.05 -3.48 -13.10
C ARG A 16 13.97 -1.96 -13.01
N ASP A 17 14.17 -1.47 -11.79
CA ASP A 17 14.35 -0.04 -11.50
C ASP A 17 15.80 0.14 -11.05
N GLU A 18 16.54 1.00 -11.73
CA GLU A 18 17.97 1.22 -11.47
C GLU A 18 18.22 1.83 -10.09
N ARG A 19 17.19 2.44 -9.48
CA ARG A 19 17.26 2.96 -8.12
C ARG A 19 17.16 1.87 -7.06
N VAL A 20 16.93 0.62 -7.45
CA VAL A 20 16.86 -0.50 -6.52
C VAL A 20 18.22 -1.18 -6.43
N THR A 21 18.86 -1.06 -5.27
CA THR A 21 20.19 -1.61 -5.00
C THR A 21 20.18 -2.53 -3.79
N ARG A 22 21.17 -3.42 -3.68
CA ARG A 22 21.22 -4.42 -2.61
C ARG A 22 22.01 -3.89 -1.41
N HIS A 23 21.34 -3.74 -0.27
CA HIS A 23 21.94 -3.35 1.01
C HIS A 23 21.76 -4.48 2.03
N ALA A 24 22.86 -4.90 2.65
CA ALA A 24 22.87 -5.97 3.67
C ALA A 24 22.11 -7.25 3.24
N GLY A 25 22.18 -7.59 1.94
CA GLY A 25 21.54 -8.81 1.42
C GLY A 25 20.07 -8.66 1.01
N VAL A 26 19.45 -7.48 1.11
CA VAL A 26 18.06 -7.20 0.68
C VAL A 26 18.04 -6.00 -0.27
N PHE A 27 17.12 -5.98 -1.23
CA PHE A 27 16.93 -4.82 -2.11
C PHE A 27 16.28 -3.65 -1.38
N ARG A 28 16.75 -2.43 -1.65
CA ARG A 28 16.21 -1.16 -1.17
C ARG A 28 16.20 -0.12 -2.27
N TYR A 29 15.30 0.84 -2.18
CA TYR A 29 15.26 2.00 -3.06
C TYR A 29 16.26 3.06 -2.56
N GLU A 30 17.06 3.59 -3.46
CA GLU A 30 17.93 4.74 -3.23
C GLU A 30 17.20 6.06 -3.52
N GLY A 31 17.58 7.11 -2.78
CA GLY A 31 17.06 8.46 -3.01
C GLY A 31 15.60 8.66 -2.61
N LEU A 32 15.06 7.80 -1.75
CA LEU A 32 13.77 8.05 -1.11
C LEU A 32 13.86 9.28 -0.20
N GLU A 33 12.76 10.02 -0.10
CA GLU A 33 12.59 11.01 0.96
C GLU A 33 12.60 10.30 2.34
N PRO A 34 12.93 10.99 3.44
CA PRO A 34 12.97 10.39 4.78
C PRO A 34 11.64 9.77 5.23
N CYS A 35 10.51 10.41 4.91
CA CYS A 35 9.19 9.96 5.33
C CYS A 35 8.07 10.31 4.33
N LEU A 36 6.90 9.70 4.54
CA LEU A 36 5.71 9.94 3.72
C LEU A 36 5.26 11.41 3.76
N ALA A 37 5.35 12.06 4.92
CA ALA A 37 4.97 13.46 5.09
C ALA A 37 5.81 14.37 4.19
N GLU A 38 7.13 14.16 4.15
CA GLU A 38 8.06 14.97 3.34
C GLU A 38 7.86 14.76 1.83
N LEU A 39 7.65 13.52 1.37
CA LEU A 39 7.31 13.25 -0.02
C LEU A 39 6.04 13.99 -0.45
N LEU A 40 5.00 13.94 0.40
CA LEU A 40 3.72 14.57 0.09
C LEU A 40 3.76 16.09 0.20
N ASP A 41 4.56 16.67 1.11
CA ASP A 41 4.78 18.12 1.21
C ASP A 41 5.43 18.65 -0.06
N ARG A 42 6.50 18.00 -0.52
CA ARG A 42 7.19 18.35 -1.77
C ARG A 42 6.24 18.25 -2.97
N SER A 43 5.41 17.22 -3.02
CA SER A 43 4.39 17.09 -4.06
C SER A 43 3.35 18.22 -3.99
N ALA A 44 2.82 18.51 -2.80
CA ALA A 44 1.83 19.56 -2.60
C ALA A 44 2.35 20.94 -3.00
N LEU A 45 3.61 21.25 -2.68
CA LEU A 45 4.28 22.49 -3.10
C LEU A 45 4.48 22.53 -4.61
N ARG A 46 5.02 21.46 -5.21
CA ARG A 46 5.33 21.38 -6.64
C ARG A 46 4.08 21.48 -7.51
N PHE A 47 2.99 20.87 -7.08
CA PHE A 47 1.76 20.75 -7.86
C PHE A 47 0.59 21.56 -7.30
N ALA A 48 0.87 22.58 -6.48
CA ALA A 48 -0.09 23.35 -5.70
C ALA A 48 -1.38 23.75 -6.46
N GLN A 49 -1.27 24.12 -7.75
CA GLN A 49 -2.40 24.58 -8.56
C GLN A 49 -3.15 23.46 -9.32
N ARG A 50 -2.63 22.23 -9.33
CA ARG A 50 -3.29 21.10 -9.99
C ARG A 50 -4.43 20.60 -9.11
N THR A 51 -5.44 19.99 -9.73
CA THR A 51 -6.49 19.28 -9.02
C THR A 51 -5.93 18.00 -8.40
N ALA A 52 -5.96 17.90 -7.07
CA ALA A 52 -5.52 16.72 -6.33
C ALA A 52 -6.61 15.66 -6.24
N ALA A 53 -7.85 16.08 -5.96
CA ALA A 53 -8.96 15.16 -5.76
C ALA A 53 -10.26 15.69 -6.37
N VAL A 54 -11.11 14.78 -6.83
CA VAL A 54 -12.47 15.06 -7.33
C VAL A 54 -13.45 14.09 -6.68
N ASP A 55 -14.56 14.61 -6.18
CA ASP A 55 -15.65 13.81 -5.61
C ASP A 55 -16.65 13.32 -6.68
N ARG A 56 -17.64 12.52 -6.27
CA ARG A 56 -18.66 11.97 -7.18
C ARG A 56 -19.55 13.02 -7.84
N ALA A 57 -19.67 14.20 -7.24
CA ALA A 57 -20.43 15.31 -7.80
C ALA A 57 -19.61 16.13 -8.81
N GLY A 58 -18.34 15.78 -9.02
CA GLY A 58 -17.44 16.48 -9.93
C GLY A 58 -16.78 17.70 -9.29
N ARG A 59 -16.98 17.96 -8.00
CA ARG A 59 -16.27 19.03 -7.29
C ARG A 59 -14.82 18.61 -7.12
N GLY A 60 -13.91 19.48 -7.55
CA GLY A 60 -12.47 19.28 -7.39
C GLY A 60 -11.89 20.14 -6.27
N ILE A 61 -10.80 19.68 -5.68
CA ILE A 61 -9.91 20.46 -4.81
C ILE A 61 -8.48 20.37 -5.33
N THR A 62 -7.75 21.47 -5.22
CA THR A 62 -6.35 21.58 -5.61
C THR A 62 -5.42 20.96 -4.56
N TYR A 63 -4.17 20.69 -4.93
CA TYR A 63 -3.14 20.29 -3.97
C TYR A 63 -2.97 21.33 -2.86
N ARG A 64 -3.01 22.62 -3.18
CA ARG A 64 -2.95 23.71 -2.20
C ARG A 64 -4.09 23.63 -1.19
N GLU A 65 -5.32 23.44 -1.66
CA GLU A 65 -6.51 23.37 -0.80
C GLU A 65 -6.50 22.10 0.05
N LEU A 66 -6.16 20.96 -0.55
CA LEU A 66 -6.05 19.67 0.14
C LEU A 66 -5.00 19.75 1.27
N TRP A 67 -3.82 20.29 0.96
CA TRP A 67 -2.72 20.41 1.92
C TRP A 67 -3.03 21.40 3.04
N ALA A 68 -3.60 22.56 2.71
CA ALA A 68 -3.99 23.55 3.71
C ALA A 68 -5.05 23.00 4.67
N ALA A 69 -6.03 22.23 4.17
CA ALA A 69 -7.02 21.58 5.02
C ALA A 69 -6.39 20.48 5.89
N ALA A 70 -5.55 19.61 5.33
CA ALA A 70 -4.84 18.57 6.08
C ALA A 70 -3.95 19.15 7.18
N ALA A 71 -3.22 20.23 6.92
CA ALA A 71 -2.38 20.88 7.92
C ALA A 71 -3.19 21.45 9.09
N ARG A 72 -4.40 21.98 8.84
CA ARG A 72 -5.29 22.39 9.94
C ARG A 72 -5.88 21.22 10.71
N VAL A 73 -6.15 20.09 10.05
CA VAL A 73 -6.51 18.84 10.74
C VAL A 73 -5.37 18.40 11.66
N ALA A 74 -4.12 18.44 11.20
CA ALA A 74 -2.94 18.13 12.01
C ALA A 74 -2.85 19.03 13.25
N GLY A 75 -3.10 20.33 13.09
CA GLY A 75 -3.20 21.27 14.21
C GLY A 75 -4.28 20.91 15.22
N GLY A 76 -5.48 20.57 14.74
CA GLY A 76 -6.58 20.14 15.60
C GLY A 76 -6.32 18.81 16.30
N LEU A 77 -5.52 17.91 15.70
CA LEU A 77 -5.06 16.68 16.34
C LEU A 77 -4.03 16.97 17.45
N LEU A 78 -3.12 17.92 17.22
CA LEU A 78 -2.18 18.39 18.24
C LEU A 78 -2.91 18.98 19.45
N ASP A 79 -3.97 19.77 19.22
CA ASP A 79 -4.83 20.30 20.29
C ASP A 79 -5.54 19.19 21.09
N GLN A 80 -5.73 18.01 20.50
CA GLN A 80 -6.27 16.81 21.15
C GLN A 80 -5.19 15.94 21.82
N GLY A 81 -3.93 16.38 21.78
CA GLY A 81 -2.80 15.69 22.39
C GLY A 81 -2.14 14.63 21.52
N VAL A 82 -2.45 14.57 20.22
CA VAL A 82 -1.76 13.67 19.29
C VAL A 82 -0.35 14.18 19.02
N GLY A 83 0.65 13.33 19.23
CA GLY A 83 2.04 13.60 18.90
C GLY A 83 2.64 12.59 17.92
N PRO A 84 3.96 12.69 17.68
CA PRO A 84 4.69 11.74 16.86
C PRO A 84 4.51 10.29 17.33
N ALA A 85 4.31 9.38 16.38
CA ALA A 85 4.05 7.96 16.58
C ALA A 85 2.73 7.59 17.30
N ASP A 86 1.87 8.56 17.62
CA ASP A 86 0.54 8.28 18.14
C ASP A 86 -0.39 7.71 17.07
N ARG A 87 -1.09 6.63 17.42
CA ARG A 87 -2.03 5.98 16.51
C ARG A 87 -3.36 6.74 16.52
N VAL A 88 -3.86 7.03 15.33
CA VAL A 88 -5.17 7.68 15.14
C VAL A 88 -6.00 6.85 14.17
N VAL A 89 -7.18 6.40 14.60
CA VAL A 89 -8.10 5.67 13.73
C VAL A 89 -8.75 6.62 12.74
N VAL A 90 -8.65 6.31 11.45
CA VAL A 90 -9.28 7.08 10.37
C VAL A 90 -10.47 6.28 9.84
N HIS A 91 -11.66 6.53 10.40
CA HIS A 91 -12.88 5.79 10.09
C HIS A 91 -13.89 6.64 9.31
N TYR A 92 -13.59 6.82 8.02
CA TYR A 92 -14.44 7.58 7.10
C TYR A 92 -14.81 6.78 5.86
N ARG A 93 -15.86 7.23 5.19
CA ARG A 93 -16.15 6.84 3.80
C ARG A 93 -15.18 7.56 2.86
N ASN A 94 -14.83 6.93 1.74
CA ASN A 94 -14.03 7.56 0.68
C ASN A 94 -14.60 8.94 0.29
N GLY A 95 -13.79 9.98 0.42
CA GLY A 95 -14.18 11.36 0.18
C GLY A 95 -13.14 12.34 0.72
N PHE A 96 -13.44 13.63 0.67
CA PHE A 96 -12.49 14.66 1.11
C PHE A 96 -12.21 14.58 2.61
N ASP A 97 -13.20 14.26 3.43
CA ASP A 97 -12.98 14.11 4.88
C ASP A 97 -11.99 12.98 5.20
N TRP A 98 -12.08 11.85 4.48
CA TRP A 98 -11.09 10.78 4.60
C TRP A 98 -9.69 11.27 4.20
N LEU A 99 -9.57 12.01 3.08
CA LEU A 99 -8.28 12.54 2.62
C LEU A 99 -7.69 13.54 3.62
N HIS A 100 -8.50 14.47 4.13
CA HIS A 100 -8.06 15.46 5.12
C HIS A 100 -7.67 14.79 6.44
N ALA A 101 -8.43 13.80 6.90
CA ALA A 101 -8.14 13.06 8.12
C ALA A 101 -6.85 12.24 7.99
N PHE A 102 -6.73 11.42 6.95
CA PHE A 102 -5.53 10.61 6.70
C PHE A 102 -4.28 11.48 6.57
N LEU A 103 -4.32 12.50 5.72
CA LEU A 103 -3.17 13.40 5.55
C LEU A 103 -2.90 14.17 6.84
N GLY A 104 -3.92 14.68 7.52
CA GLY A 104 -3.75 15.40 8.78
C GLY A 104 -3.06 14.57 9.86
N VAL A 105 -3.36 13.26 9.96
CA VAL A 105 -2.62 12.35 10.85
C VAL A 105 -1.16 12.23 10.43
N VAL A 106 -0.89 12.03 9.13
CA VAL A 106 0.49 11.97 8.60
C VAL A 106 1.25 13.26 8.90
N LEU A 107 0.63 14.43 8.72
CA LEU A 107 1.25 15.74 8.99
C LEU A 107 1.39 16.04 10.48
N ALA A 108 0.61 15.39 11.34
CA ALA A 108 0.80 15.49 12.79
C ALA A 108 1.98 14.62 13.29
N GLY A 109 2.63 13.84 12.41
CA GLY A 109 3.60 12.81 12.80
C GLY A 109 2.96 11.56 13.39
N GLY A 110 1.62 11.48 13.37
CA GLY A 110 0.87 10.33 13.86
C GLY A 110 0.86 9.17 12.87
N VAL A 111 0.40 8.02 13.34
CA VAL A 111 0.25 6.78 12.57
C VAL A 111 -1.22 6.56 12.25
N PRO A 112 -1.65 6.68 10.98
CA PRO A 112 -3.01 6.35 10.59
C PRO A 112 -3.27 4.85 10.79
N VAL A 113 -4.33 4.54 11.55
CA VAL A 113 -4.90 3.20 11.67
C VAL A 113 -6.10 3.11 10.75
N LEU A 114 -6.05 2.16 9.82
CA LEU A 114 -6.96 2.12 8.67
C LEU A 114 -7.85 0.87 8.72
N PRO A 115 -8.96 0.90 9.50
CA PRO A 115 -9.93 -0.19 9.51
C PRO A 115 -10.68 -0.28 8.18
N ASP A 116 -11.17 -1.48 7.83
CA ASP A 116 -12.15 -1.62 6.76
C ASP A 116 -13.41 -0.80 7.13
N PRO A 117 -13.92 0.10 6.26
CA PRO A 117 -15.08 0.93 6.57
C PRO A 117 -16.39 0.13 6.68
N THR A 118 -16.33 -1.18 6.45
CA THR A 118 -17.43 -2.13 6.59
C THR A 118 -17.22 -3.13 7.71
N CYS A 119 -16.17 -2.96 8.52
CA CYS A 119 -15.99 -3.75 9.74
C CYS A 119 -17.18 -3.56 10.70
N SER A 120 -17.44 -4.57 11.52
CA SER A 120 -18.46 -4.48 12.57
C SER A 120 -17.99 -3.60 13.72
N ASP A 121 -18.93 -3.06 14.51
CA ASP A 121 -18.59 -2.26 15.69
C ASP A 121 -17.67 -3.02 16.66
N ALA A 122 -17.91 -4.33 16.84
CA ALA A 122 -17.06 -5.19 17.67
C ALA A 122 -15.63 -5.32 17.12
N GLU A 123 -15.46 -5.38 15.79
CA GLU A 123 -14.15 -5.38 15.16
C GLU A 123 -13.47 -4.02 15.30
N LEU A 124 -14.23 -2.91 15.16
CA LEU A 124 -13.70 -1.57 15.34
C LEU A 124 -13.23 -1.33 16.78
N GLU A 125 -14.02 -1.71 17.78
CA GLU A 125 -13.63 -1.65 19.20
C GLU A 125 -12.35 -2.45 19.47
N TRP A 126 -12.26 -3.65 18.89
CA TRP A 126 -11.05 -4.47 18.99
C TRP A 126 -9.83 -3.79 18.35
N ILE A 127 -9.98 -3.21 17.15
CA ILE A 127 -8.91 -2.47 16.44
C ILE A 127 -8.45 -1.26 17.26
N VAL A 128 -9.38 -0.49 17.84
CA VAL A 128 -9.06 0.66 18.70
C VAL A 128 -8.23 0.20 19.90
N ALA A 129 -8.65 -0.89 20.56
CA ALA A 129 -7.94 -1.44 21.70
C ALA A 129 -6.54 -1.97 21.34
N ASP A 130 -6.41 -2.77 20.26
CA ASP A 130 -5.14 -3.38 19.86
C ASP A 130 -4.13 -2.34 19.33
N SER A 131 -4.60 -1.37 18.54
CA SER A 131 -3.74 -0.29 18.01
C SER A 131 -3.26 0.68 19.09
N GLY A 132 -3.94 0.69 20.25
CA GLY A 132 -3.74 1.69 21.28
C GLY A 132 -4.03 3.10 20.78
N ALA A 133 -4.91 3.26 19.78
CA ALA A 133 -5.21 4.57 19.22
C ALA A 133 -5.80 5.50 20.28
N ILE A 134 -5.28 6.73 20.34
CA ILE A 134 -5.69 7.72 21.35
C ILE A 134 -6.88 8.56 20.89
N VAL A 135 -7.09 8.61 19.57
CA VAL A 135 -8.20 9.33 18.92
C VAL A 135 -8.75 8.47 17.78
N MET A 136 -10.08 8.48 17.63
CA MET A 136 -10.78 7.99 16.45
C MET A 136 -11.46 9.15 15.74
N LEU A 137 -11.23 9.25 14.44
CA LEU A 137 -11.85 10.23 13.57
C LEU A 137 -12.97 9.56 12.77
N ASP A 138 -14.22 9.83 13.15
CA ASP A 138 -15.44 9.28 12.56
C ASP A 138 -16.56 10.33 12.36
N GLY A 139 -16.28 11.59 12.74
CA GLY A 139 -17.20 12.73 12.66
C GLY A 139 -16.60 13.93 11.92
N LYS A 140 -16.96 15.15 12.31
CA LYS A 140 -16.34 16.35 11.71
C LYS A 140 -14.81 16.30 11.93
N VAL A 141 -14.04 16.48 10.86
CA VAL A 141 -12.57 16.51 10.97
C VAL A 141 -12.12 17.65 11.92
N PRO A 142 -11.08 17.44 12.74
CA PRO A 142 -10.49 18.48 13.58
C PRO A 142 -10.05 19.71 12.77
N ASP A 143 -9.99 20.86 13.41
CA ASP A 143 -9.60 22.11 12.78
C ASP A 143 -8.85 22.97 13.80
N GLY A 144 -7.57 23.22 13.54
CA GLY A 144 -6.69 23.99 14.41
C GLY A 144 -5.70 24.84 13.60
N VAL A 145 -4.70 25.38 14.30
CA VAL A 145 -3.61 26.13 13.65
C VAL A 145 -2.80 25.16 12.80
N ALA A 146 -2.56 25.50 11.53
CA ALA A 146 -1.86 24.62 10.59
C ALA A 146 -0.53 24.12 11.16
N PHE A 147 -0.33 22.80 11.15
CA PHE A 147 0.84 22.12 11.69
C PHE A 147 1.40 21.10 10.69
N LEU A 148 2.72 20.93 10.72
CA LEU A 148 3.45 19.93 9.96
C LEU A 148 4.64 19.46 10.81
N ASP A 149 4.64 18.19 11.16
CA ASP A 149 5.82 17.50 11.63
C ASP A 149 6.68 17.06 10.44
N GLY A 150 7.98 17.31 10.52
CA GLY A 150 8.96 17.00 9.46
C GLY A 150 10.07 16.05 9.92
N GLY A 151 9.84 15.27 10.99
CA GLY A 151 10.91 14.63 11.75
C GLY A 151 11.06 13.12 11.61
N ALA A 152 10.15 12.43 10.90
CA ALA A 152 10.13 10.97 10.91
C ALA A 152 11.26 10.33 10.09
N SER A 153 11.82 9.23 10.63
CA SER A 153 12.84 8.42 9.95
C SER A 153 12.23 7.35 9.02
N PRO A 154 13.01 6.79 8.06
CA PRO A 154 12.54 5.71 7.17
C PRO A 154 12.06 4.45 7.92
N GLU A 155 12.63 4.15 9.07
CA GLU A 155 12.30 2.97 9.88
C GLU A 155 11.07 3.17 10.77
N GLU A 156 10.64 4.41 11.00
CA GLU A 156 9.44 4.70 11.77
C GLU A 156 8.17 4.26 11.04
N LEU A 157 7.16 3.93 11.85
CA LEU A 157 5.86 3.47 11.39
C LEU A 157 5.14 4.58 10.63
N ALA A 158 4.73 4.31 9.38
CA ALA A 158 3.98 5.25 8.58
C ALA A 158 2.47 5.01 8.66
N LEU A 159 2.04 3.75 8.73
CA LEU A 159 0.62 3.39 8.83
C LEU A 159 0.41 1.95 9.32
N LEU A 160 -0.80 1.68 9.83
CA LEU A 160 -1.27 0.36 10.25
C LEU A 160 -2.50 -0.07 9.46
N TYR A 161 -2.41 -1.20 8.76
CA TYR A 161 -3.56 -1.87 8.16
C TYR A 161 -4.05 -2.99 9.07
N TYR A 162 -5.34 -3.01 9.38
CA TYR A 162 -5.95 -4.17 10.04
C TYR A 162 -6.61 -5.07 9.02
N VAL A 163 -6.12 -6.30 8.92
CA VAL A 163 -6.61 -7.29 7.96
C VAL A 163 -7.06 -8.56 8.65
N ARG A 164 -7.97 -9.30 8.01
CA ARG A 164 -8.52 -10.54 8.55
C ARG A 164 -7.55 -11.69 8.32
N LYS A 165 -7.25 -12.45 9.38
CA LYS A 165 -6.42 -13.66 9.30
C LYS A 165 -7.17 -14.79 8.60
N CYS A 166 -6.44 -15.66 7.91
CA CYS A 166 -6.94 -16.99 7.56
C CYS A 166 -7.21 -17.74 8.88
N GLY A 167 -8.42 -18.29 9.04
CA GLY A 167 -8.85 -18.91 10.31
C GLY A 167 -9.63 -17.98 11.26
N GLY A 168 -9.76 -16.69 10.96
CA GLY A 168 -10.58 -15.73 11.72
C GLY A 168 -9.76 -14.81 12.64
N GLY A 169 -10.40 -13.73 13.09
CA GLY A 169 -9.72 -12.64 13.82
C GLY A 169 -9.01 -11.66 12.90
N LEU A 170 -8.38 -10.65 13.50
CA LEU A 170 -7.67 -9.56 12.84
C LEU A 170 -6.21 -9.51 13.31
N HIS A 171 -5.34 -8.88 12.52
CA HIS A 171 -4.03 -8.40 12.94
C HIS A 171 -3.70 -7.07 12.28
N GLY A 172 -2.87 -6.27 12.96
CA GLY A 172 -2.26 -5.09 12.38
C GLY A 172 -1.00 -5.46 11.58
N VAL A 173 -0.95 -5.03 10.33
CA VAL A 173 0.27 -5.05 9.50
C VAL A 173 0.95 -3.70 9.67
N GLU A 174 2.18 -3.70 10.16
CA GLU A 174 2.99 -2.49 10.25
C GLU A 174 3.75 -2.21 8.96
N LEU A 175 3.63 -0.98 8.48
CA LEU A 175 4.36 -0.50 7.31
C LEU A 175 5.12 0.76 7.68
N THR A 176 6.44 0.68 7.58
CA THR A 176 7.31 1.83 7.84
C THR A 176 7.24 2.85 6.72
N ASN A 177 7.82 4.03 6.93
CA ASN A 177 8.00 5.03 5.89
C ASN A 177 8.73 4.44 4.67
N GLU A 178 9.83 3.71 4.89
CA GLU A 178 10.55 3.00 3.83
C GLU A 178 9.65 2.04 3.04
N ASN A 179 8.78 1.26 3.71
CA ASN A 179 7.88 0.33 3.02
C ASN A 179 6.90 1.06 2.10
N ILE A 180 6.30 2.14 2.59
CA ILE A 180 5.30 2.91 1.83
C ILE A 180 5.95 3.67 0.68
N LEU A 181 7.07 4.34 0.92
CA LEU A 181 7.80 5.07 -0.12
C LEU A 181 8.31 4.13 -1.21
N SER A 182 8.80 2.94 -0.84
CA SER A 182 9.21 1.91 -1.80
C SER A 182 8.04 1.39 -2.63
N THR A 183 6.86 1.23 -2.01
CA THR A 183 5.63 0.86 -2.73
C THR A 183 5.25 1.94 -3.74
N ILE A 184 5.31 3.21 -3.34
CA ILE A 184 5.02 4.36 -4.20
C ILE A 184 5.93 4.33 -5.43
N GLU A 185 7.23 4.21 -5.23
CA GLU A 185 8.20 4.20 -6.32
C GLU A 185 8.03 3.01 -7.25
N ALA A 186 7.83 1.81 -6.69
CA ALA A 186 7.57 0.61 -7.47
C ALA A 186 6.34 0.76 -8.36
N VAL A 187 5.25 1.33 -7.82
CA VAL A 187 4.00 1.54 -8.58
C VAL A 187 4.15 2.64 -9.62
N VAL A 188 4.78 3.77 -9.29
CA VAL A 188 5.03 4.86 -10.23
C VAL A 188 5.82 4.35 -11.44
N HIS A 189 6.88 3.57 -11.20
CA HIS A 189 7.70 2.99 -12.26
C HIS A 189 6.93 1.94 -13.08
N ALA A 190 6.36 0.92 -12.44
CA ALA A 190 5.71 -0.18 -13.15
C ALA A 190 4.45 0.25 -13.94
N MET A 191 3.71 1.21 -13.41
CA MET A 191 2.50 1.73 -14.04
C MET A 191 2.77 2.90 -14.99
N ASP A 192 4.01 3.37 -15.09
CA ASP A 192 4.43 4.53 -15.90
C ASP A 192 3.59 5.78 -15.55
N LEU A 193 3.46 6.07 -14.25
CA LEU A 193 2.69 7.22 -13.76
C LEU A 193 3.50 8.50 -13.95
N GLY A 194 3.54 9.00 -15.19
CA GLY A 194 4.20 10.27 -15.49
C GLY A 194 3.56 11.48 -14.79
N VAL A 195 4.32 12.59 -14.70
CA VAL A 195 3.87 13.86 -14.11
C VAL A 195 2.87 14.66 -14.98
N GLY A 196 2.29 14.02 -16.00
CA GLY A 196 1.49 14.64 -17.07
C GLY A 196 -0.01 14.77 -16.79
N GLY A 197 -0.46 14.65 -15.53
CA GLY A 197 -1.88 14.79 -15.18
C GLY A 197 -2.68 13.49 -15.23
N VAL A 198 -2.09 12.38 -14.76
CA VAL A 198 -2.80 11.11 -14.55
C VAL A 198 -4.01 11.32 -13.66
N ARG A 199 -5.14 10.70 -14.01
CA ARG A 199 -6.35 10.67 -13.17
C ARG A 199 -6.64 9.23 -12.77
N THR A 200 -6.65 8.97 -11.47
CA THR A 200 -6.83 7.63 -10.91
C THR A 200 -8.19 7.54 -10.25
N VAL A 201 -9.05 6.66 -10.75
CA VAL A 201 -10.31 6.33 -10.08
C VAL A 201 -10.02 5.39 -8.93
N ILE A 202 -10.42 5.77 -7.72
CA ILE A 202 -10.28 4.92 -6.54
C ILE A 202 -11.33 3.80 -6.63
N THR A 203 -10.85 2.57 -6.79
CA THR A 203 -11.72 1.39 -6.97
C THR A 203 -11.75 0.48 -5.75
N ALA A 204 -10.85 0.66 -4.79
CA ALA A 204 -10.88 0.00 -3.48
C ALA A 204 -11.18 1.02 -2.35
N PRO A 205 -11.65 0.60 -1.17
CA PRO A 205 -11.72 1.49 -0.01
C PRO A 205 -10.35 2.10 0.28
N LEU A 206 -10.30 3.40 0.58
CA LEU A 206 -9.06 4.11 0.83
C LEU A 206 -8.32 3.58 2.07
N SER A 207 -8.99 2.89 3.00
CA SER A 207 -8.32 2.24 4.13
C SER A 207 -7.61 0.92 3.79
N THR A 208 -7.67 0.44 2.54
CA THR A 208 -6.97 -0.78 2.12
C THR A 208 -5.60 -0.45 1.53
N ALA A 209 -4.66 -1.41 1.58
CA ALA A 209 -3.35 -1.27 0.95
C ALA A 209 -3.44 -0.97 -0.56
N VAL A 210 -4.43 -1.53 -1.26
CA VAL A 210 -4.67 -1.20 -2.68
C VAL A 210 -5.19 0.23 -2.83
N GLY A 211 -6.19 0.64 -2.06
CA GLY A 211 -6.79 1.98 -2.17
C GLY A 211 -5.84 3.11 -1.78
N CYS A 212 -5.15 2.98 -0.65
CA CYS A 212 -4.18 3.96 -0.16
C CYS A 212 -2.82 3.78 -0.85
N GLY A 213 -2.15 2.65 -0.62
CA GLY A 213 -0.76 2.43 -1.04
C GLY A 213 -0.56 2.33 -2.55
N VAL A 214 -1.52 1.77 -3.31
CA VAL A 214 -1.36 1.53 -4.76
C VAL A 214 -2.10 2.55 -5.62
N GLN A 215 -3.23 3.09 -5.17
CA GLN A 215 -4.03 4.04 -5.97
C GLN A 215 -3.82 5.50 -5.53
N LEU A 216 -4.00 5.80 -4.25
CA LEU A 216 -3.95 7.17 -3.74
C LEU A 216 -2.53 7.75 -3.73
N LEU A 217 -1.64 7.15 -2.93
CA LEU A 217 -0.33 7.72 -2.65
C LEU A 217 0.56 7.87 -3.90
N PRO A 218 0.65 6.87 -4.80
CA PRO A 218 1.43 7.02 -6.03
C PRO A 218 0.87 8.14 -6.91
N THR A 219 -0.46 8.26 -7.00
CA THR A 219 -1.11 9.31 -7.79
C THR A 219 -0.84 10.70 -7.22
N LEU A 220 -0.89 10.84 -5.89
CA LEU A 220 -0.57 12.11 -5.23
C LEU A 220 0.92 12.46 -5.35
N SER A 221 1.82 11.48 -5.29
CA SER A 221 3.28 11.73 -5.37
C SER A 221 3.71 12.34 -6.71
N VAL A 222 3.02 12.02 -7.81
CA VAL A 222 3.36 12.50 -9.16
C VAL A 222 2.51 13.69 -9.62
N GLY A 223 1.69 14.27 -8.73
CA GLY A 223 0.86 15.42 -9.06
C GLY A 223 -0.36 15.09 -9.93
N GLY A 224 -0.85 13.84 -9.84
CA GLY A 224 -2.08 13.39 -10.51
C GLY A 224 -3.36 13.76 -9.76
N THR A 225 -4.51 13.31 -10.24
CA THR A 225 -5.81 13.55 -9.61
C THR A 225 -6.45 12.24 -9.18
N VAL A 226 -6.85 12.13 -7.92
CA VAL A 226 -7.68 11.01 -7.47
C VAL A 226 -9.17 11.31 -7.63
N VAL A 227 -9.93 10.34 -8.12
CA VAL A 227 -11.39 10.42 -8.21
C VAL A 227 -11.98 9.52 -7.12
N ALA A 228 -12.42 10.13 -6.03
CA ALA A 228 -12.94 9.44 -4.85
C ALA A 228 -14.39 9.00 -5.08
N ALA A 229 -14.57 7.77 -5.56
CA ALA A 229 -15.87 7.25 -6.00
C ALA A 229 -16.50 6.27 -5.00
N GLY A 230 -16.86 6.74 -3.81
CA GLY A 230 -17.76 6.03 -2.90
C GLY A 230 -17.13 4.90 -2.04
N ALA A 231 -17.92 4.41 -1.08
CA ALA A 231 -17.41 3.78 0.15
C ALA A 231 -17.09 2.28 0.11
N ARG A 232 -17.47 1.54 -0.93
CA ARG A 232 -17.32 0.06 -1.00
C ARG A 232 -16.43 -0.41 -2.15
N GLY A 233 -15.70 0.52 -2.75
CA GLY A 233 -14.99 0.28 -4.01
C GLY A 233 -15.93 0.16 -5.22
N ILE A 234 -15.34 0.18 -6.41
CA ILE A 234 -16.03 0.01 -7.69
C ILE A 234 -15.79 -1.42 -8.16
N ARG A 235 -16.87 -2.21 -8.27
CA ARG A 235 -16.83 -3.56 -8.86
C ARG A 235 -17.41 -3.52 -10.27
N VAL A 236 -16.54 -3.58 -11.28
CA VAL A 236 -16.96 -3.68 -12.68
C VAL A 236 -16.40 -4.98 -13.28
N PRO A 237 -17.23 -5.83 -13.90
CA PRO A 237 -16.74 -7.01 -14.59
C PRO A 237 -15.70 -6.66 -15.65
N TRP A 238 -14.60 -7.41 -15.68
CA TRP A 238 -13.48 -7.18 -16.62
C TRP A 238 -13.93 -7.05 -18.08
N ARG A 239 -14.90 -7.88 -18.51
CA ARG A 239 -15.47 -7.83 -19.87
C ARG A 239 -16.07 -6.46 -20.22
N HIS A 240 -16.68 -5.78 -19.25
CA HIS A 240 -17.27 -4.46 -19.48
C HIS A 240 -16.19 -3.39 -19.59
N LEU A 241 -15.18 -3.41 -18.71
CA LEU A 241 -14.03 -2.49 -18.81
C LEU A 241 -13.32 -2.65 -20.15
N ARG A 242 -13.10 -3.89 -20.60
CA ARG A 242 -12.44 -4.14 -21.89
C ARG A 242 -13.27 -3.70 -23.09
N ALA A 243 -14.60 -3.85 -23.03
CA ALA A 243 -15.49 -3.36 -24.08
C ALA A 243 -15.56 -1.84 -24.11
N SER A 244 -15.59 -1.17 -22.95
CA SER A 244 -15.63 0.29 -22.85
C SER A 244 -14.29 0.95 -23.17
N PHE A 245 -13.17 0.27 -22.90
CA PHE A 245 -11.82 0.79 -23.09
C PHE A 245 -10.95 -0.22 -23.87
N PRO A 246 -11.23 -0.43 -25.17
CA PRO A 246 -10.59 -1.48 -25.96
C PRO A 246 -9.08 -1.26 -26.15
N THR A 247 -8.63 0.00 -26.17
CA THR A 247 -7.22 0.39 -26.32
C THR A 247 -6.48 0.53 -24.99
N ALA A 248 -7.16 0.41 -23.85
CA ALA A 248 -6.50 0.57 -22.56
C ALA A 248 -5.45 -0.52 -22.31
N ARG A 249 -4.31 -0.11 -21.78
CA ARG A 249 -3.34 -1.04 -21.19
C ARG A 249 -3.95 -1.64 -19.94
N CYS A 250 -3.85 -2.95 -19.81
CA CYS A 250 -4.30 -3.66 -18.62
C CYS A 250 -3.10 -4.23 -17.89
N VAL A 251 -3.14 -4.16 -16.56
CA VAL A 251 -2.17 -4.87 -15.72
C VAL A 251 -2.98 -5.64 -14.70
N ARG A 252 -2.64 -6.91 -14.50
CA ARG A 252 -3.12 -7.68 -13.35
C ARG A 252 -2.05 -7.57 -12.27
N GLY A 253 -2.46 -7.30 -11.04
CA GLY A 253 -1.57 -7.33 -9.89
C GLY A 253 -1.97 -8.43 -8.92
N TRP A 254 -1.01 -8.95 -8.17
CA TRP A 254 -1.21 -9.70 -6.95
C TRP A 254 -0.44 -9.02 -5.82
N GLY A 255 -1.02 -9.06 -4.62
CA GLY A 255 -0.38 -8.57 -3.40
C GLY A 255 -1.33 -8.65 -2.22
N VAL A 256 -0.74 -8.49 -1.04
CA VAL A 256 -1.42 -8.46 0.26
C VAL A 256 -0.95 -7.23 1.04
N ALA A 257 -1.55 -6.95 2.19
CA ALA A 257 -1.14 -5.80 2.99
C ALA A 257 0.34 -5.88 3.39
N GLU A 258 0.83 -7.09 3.68
CA GLU A 258 2.22 -7.37 4.04
C GLU A 258 3.23 -7.09 2.92
N THR A 259 2.80 -6.97 1.66
CA THR A 259 3.68 -6.60 0.54
C THR A 259 3.57 -5.11 0.17
N GLY A 260 2.89 -4.30 0.98
CA GLY A 260 2.53 -2.92 0.63
C GLY A 260 1.32 -2.81 -0.30
N GLY A 261 0.55 -3.90 -0.48
CA GLY A 261 -0.67 -3.94 -1.29
C GLY A 261 -0.49 -4.45 -2.72
N ILE A 262 0.74 -4.54 -3.22
CA ILE A 262 1.09 -5.14 -4.51
C ILE A 262 2.51 -5.70 -4.46
N GLY A 263 2.74 -6.87 -5.05
CA GLY A 263 4.05 -7.52 -5.08
C GLY A 263 4.40 -8.17 -6.40
N LEU A 264 3.40 -8.58 -7.18
CA LEU A 264 3.57 -9.14 -8.52
C LEU A 264 2.71 -8.39 -9.52
N VAL A 265 3.20 -8.25 -10.75
CA VAL A 265 2.44 -7.69 -11.88
C VAL A 265 2.51 -8.62 -13.09
N LEU A 266 1.36 -8.81 -13.75
CA LEU A 266 1.25 -9.43 -15.06
C LEU A 266 0.85 -8.37 -16.09
N PRO A 267 1.79 -7.94 -16.94
CA PRO A 267 1.51 -7.09 -18.09
C PRO A 267 0.59 -7.79 -19.10
N ILE A 268 -0.26 -7.02 -19.80
CA ILE A 268 -1.23 -7.58 -20.75
C ILE A 268 -0.55 -8.31 -21.91
N GLU A 269 0.63 -7.88 -22.31
CA GLU A 269 1.43 -8.45 -23.40
C GLU A 269 1.88 -9.89 -23.05
N ALA A 270 2.22 -10.13 -21.79
CA ALA A 270 2.61 -11.45 -21.30
C ALA A 270 1.41 -12.38 -21.07
N ARG A 271 0.20 -11.86 -20.93
CA ARG A 271 -1.00 -12.64 -20.60
C ARG A 271 -1.34 -13.70 -21.65
N GLN A 272 -1.03 -13.49 -22.93
CA GLN A 272 -1.28 -14.50 -23.96
C GLN A 272 -0.38 -15.74 -23.77
N ARG A 273 0.87 -15.53 -23.35
CA ARG A 273 1.85 -16.60 -23.10
C ARG A 273 1.68 -17.23 -21.71
N HIS A 274 1.35 -16.44 -20.70
CA HIS A 274 1.17 -16.88 -19.30
C HIS A 274 -0.25 -16.55 -18.78
N PRO A 275 -1.32 -17.15 -19.34
CA PRO A 275 -2.71 -16.74 -19.05
C PRO A 275 -3.19 -17.04 -17.63
N ARG A 276 -2.54 -17.99 -16.94
CA ARG A 276 -2.84 -18.38 -15.56
C ARG A 276 -1.95 -17.66 -14.53
N SER A 277 -0.96 -16.90 -14.99
CA SER A 277 -0.03 -16.24 -14.09
C SER A 277 -0.73 -15.12 -13.29
N ILE A 278 -0.32 -14.98 -12.03
CA ILE A 278 -0.65 -13.86 -11.16
C ILE A 278 0.37 -12.71 -11.26
N GLY A 279 1.49 -12.94 -11.93
CA GLY A 279 2.50 -11.94 -12.27
C GLY A 279 3.93 -12.39 -12.04
N ILE A 280 4.83 -11.42 -12.21
CA ILE A 280 6.26 -11.50 -11.92
C ILE A 280 6.63 -10.41 -10.90
N PRO A 281 7.67 -10.62 -10.08
CA PRO A 281 8.13 -9.63 -9.13
C PRO A 281 8.66 -8.36 -9.82
N PHE A 282 8.48 -7.22 -9.17
CA PHE A 282 8.93 -5.90 -9.63
C PHE A 282 9.33 -5.02 -8.43
N GLY A 283 9.97 -3.88 -8.68
CA GLY A 283 10.26 -2.88 -7.64
C GLY A 283 11.13 -3.40 -6.49
N GLY A 284 12.11 -4.26 -6.80
CA GLY A 284 12.98 -4.87 -5.80
C GLY A 284 12.38 -6.02 -5.02
N MET A 285 11.17 -6.47 -5.35
CA MET A 285 10.61 -7.71 -4.82
C MET A 285 11.45 -8.91 -5.28
N GLU A 286 11.79 -9.76 -4.33
CA GLU A 286 12.34 -11.10 -4.52
C GLU A 286 11.27 -12.11 -4.15
N VAL A 287 11.26 -13.24 -4.86
CA VAL A 287 10.41 -14.38 -4.54
C VAL A 287 11.24 -15.65 -4.37
N ALA A 288 10.74 -16.55 -3.54
CA ALA A 288 11.28 -17.89 -3.36
C ALA A 288 10.16 -18.89 -3.08
N LEU A 289 10.50 -20.18 -3.09
CA LEU A 289 9.56 -21.27 -2.77
C LEU A 289 10.00 -22.00 -1.52
N LEU A 290 9.03 -22.34 -0.67
CA LEU A 290 9.20 -23.19 0.50
C LEU A 290 8.35 -24.46 0.34
N GLY A 291 8.97 -25.63 0.47
CA GLY A 291 8.28 -26.91 0.39
C GLY A 291 9.17 -28.02 -0.21
N PRO A 292 8.69 -29.28 -0.20
CA PRO A 292 9.44 -30.42 -0.72
C PRO A 292 9.68 -30.35 -2.24
N ASP A 293 8.79 -29.68 -2.98
CA ASP A 293 8.86 -29.57 -4.45
C ASP A 293 9.44 -28.22 -4.92
N ALA A 294 10.03 -27.43 -4.02
CA ALA A 294 10.53 -26.09 -4.34
C ALA A 294 11.60 -26.11 -5.44
N GLU A 295 12.49 -27.10 -5.43
CA GLU A 295 13.50 -27.31 -6.50
C GLU A 295 12.88 -27.64 -7.87
N ARG A 296 11.62 -28.09 -7.89
CA ARG A 296 10.83 -28.37 -9.10
C ARG A 296 9.96 -27.18 -9.50
N GLY A 297 10.09 -26.04 -8.84
CA GLY A 297 9.31 -24.83 -9.12
C GLY A 297 7.93 -24.78 -8.45
N VAL A 298 7.63 -25.66 -7.48
CA VAL A 298 6.32 -25.69 -6.79
C VAL A 298 6.48 -25.58 -5.28
N GLY A 299 5.70 -24.71 -4.64
CA GLY A 299 5.67 -24.61 -3.18
C GLY A 299 4.94 -23.39 -2.65
N GLU A 300 5.12 -23.13 -1.36
CA GLU A 300 4.64 -21.91 -0.71
C GLU A 300 5.44 -20.70 -1.22
N LEU A 301 4.74 -19.67 -1.70
CA LEU A 301 5.37 -18.43 -2.15
C LEU A 301 5.93 -17.65 -0.95
N LEU A 302 7.21 -17.31 -1.03
CA LEU A 302 7.89 -16.39 -0.12
C LEU A 302 8.16 -15.07 -0.85
N CYS A 303 8.01 -13.95 -0.15
CA CYS A 303 8.33 -12.62 -0.68
C CYS A 303 9.35 -11.91 0.21
N ARG A 304 10.27 -11.16 -0.40
CA ARG A 304 11.20 -10.28 0.32
C ARG A 304 11.51 -9.07 -0.53
N GLY A 305 11.47 -7.88 0.05
CA GLY A 305 11.76 -6.67 -0.71
C GLY A 305 11.48 -5.43 0.11
N PRO A 306 11.71 -4.25 -0.48
CA PRO A 306 11.66 -3.00 0.26
C PRO A 306 10.23 -2.60 0.68
N SER A 307 9.20 -3.03 -0.06
CA SER A 307 7.80 -2.80 0.31
C SER A 307 7.23 -3.81 1.33
N VAL A 308 7.99 -4.85 1.67
CA VAL A 308 7.50 -5.94 2.53
C VAL A 308 7.55 -5.52 4.00
N ALA A 309 6.40 -5.67 4.69
CA ALA A 309 6.28 -5.48 6.13
C ALA A 309 7.27 -6.37 6.89
N ARG A 310 7.70 -5.95 8.08
CA ARG A 310 8.70 -6.71 8.85
C ARG A 310 8.10 -7.58 9.94
N ARG A 311 6.91 -7.24 10.42
CA ARG A 311 6.22 -7.92 11.51
C ARG A 311 4.74 -7.53 11.54
N TYR A 312 4.00 -8.20 12.41
CA TYR A 312 2.65 -7.80 12.80
C TYR A 312 2.69 -6.96 14.07
N TRP A 313 1.79 -5.98 14.13
CA TRP A 313 1.57 -5.15 15.31
C TRP A 313 1.09 -6.02 16.48
N ASN A 314 1.74 -5.87 17.64
CA ASN A 314 1.37 -6.52 18.89
C ASN A 314 1.22 -8.07 18.82
N ASP A 315 1.83 -8.71 17.82
CA ASP A 315 1.71 -10.16 17.58
C ASP A 315 3.08 -10.79 17.31
N PRO A 316 3.94 -10.96 18.33
CA PRO A 316 5.28 -11.51 18.16
C PRO A 316 5.25 -12.99 17.73
N GLN A 317 4.23 -13.74 18.10
CA GLN A 317 4.08 -15.14 17.70
C GLN A 317 3.74 -15.24 16.22
N GLY A 318 2.69 -14.57 15.76
CA GLY A 318 2.32 -14.54 14.34
C GLY A 318 3.43 -13.96 13.48
N THR A 319 4.18 -13.00 14.03
CA THR A 319 5.39 -12.46 13.39
C THR A 319 6.43 -13.55 13.17
N ALA A 320 6.82 -14.30 14.21
CA ALA A 320 7.85 -15.34 14.10
C ALA A 320 7.43 -16.51 13.18
N GLU A 321 6.12 -16.80 13.13
CA GLU A 321 5.57 -17.85 12.25
C GLU A 321 5.57 -17.45 10.78
N THR A 322 5.37 -16.15 10.50
CA THR A 322 5.14 -15.62 9.14
C THR A 322 6.34 -14.92 8.54
N PHE A 323 7.15 -14.24 9.35
CA PHE A 323 8.35 -13.53 8.94
C PHE A 323 9.59 -14.23 9.48
N GLY A 324 10.48 -14.70 8.60
CA GLY A 324 11.70 -15.41 8.97
C GLY A 324 12.82 -15.20 7.97
N ASP A 325 14.05 -14.94 8.46
CA ASP A 325 15.23 -14.66 7.63
C ASP A 325 15.02 -13.55 6.55
N GLY A 326 14.17 -12.57 6.90
CA GLY A 326 13.78 -11.47 6.01
C GLY A 326 12.73 -11.83 4.96
N TRP A 327 12.22 -13.06 4.96
CA TRP A 327 11.14 -13.51 4.06
C TRP A 327 9.78 -13.45 4.73
N PHE A 328 8.80 -12.96 3.99
CA PHE A 328 7.39 -13.06 4.29
C PHE A 328 6.81 -14.35 3.69
N ARG A 329 6.19 -15.17 4.52
CA ARG A 329 5.49 -16.41 4.16
C ARG A 329 4.04 -16.13 3.78
N THR A 330 3.76 -16.14 2.48
CA THR A 330 2.43 -15.77 1.98
C THR A 330 1.38 -16.83 2.28
N GLY A 331 1.78 -18.09 2.49
CA GLY A 331 0.88 -19.26 2.57
C GLY A 331 0.21 -19.66 1.25
N ASP A 332 0.41 -18.93 0.15
CA ASP A 332 -0.13 -19.27 -1.16
C ASP A 332 0.69 -20.38 -1.79
N GLN A 333 0.02 -21.42 -2.31
CA GLN A 333 0.67 -22.49 -3.08
C GLN A 333 0.74 -22.09 -4.54
N VAL A 334 1.96 -22.05 -5.07
CA VAL A 334 2.22 -21.56 -6.43
C VAL A 334 3.17 -22.47 -7.19
N GLU A 335 3.14 -22.30 -8.50
CA GLU A 335 4.16 -22.76 -9.44
C GLU A 335 4.89 -21.52 -10.00
N ILE A 336 6.21 -21.55 -10.09
CA ILE A 336 7.02 -20.52 -10.75
C ILE A 336 7.72 -21.15 -11.95
N ASP A 337 7.48 -20.61 -13.14
CA ASP A 337 8.13 -21.10 -14.37
C ASP A 337 9.57 -20.57 -14.55
N GLU A 338 10.28 -21.08 -15.55
CA GLU A 338 11.68 -20.71 -15.85
C GLU A 338 11.86 -19.22 -16.18
N ASP A 339 10.80 -18.57 -16.67
CA ASP A 339 10.75 -17.13 -16.97
C ASP A 339 10.36 -16.28 -15.73
N GLY A 340 10.12 -16.94 -14.59
CA GLY A 340 9.81 -16.32 -13.30
C GLY A 340 8.33 -16.00 -13.09
N PHE A 341 7.43 -16.38 -13.99
CA PHE A 341 6.00 -16.12 -13.86
C PHE A 341 5.38 -17.05 -12.81
N VAL A 342 4.67 -16.43 -11.88
CA VAL A 342 4.02 -17.14 -10.77
C VAL A 342 2.61 -17.50 -11.17
N THR A 343 2.20 -18.76 -11.00
CA THR A 343 0.83 -19.26 -11.19
C THR A 343 0.29 -19.77 -9.86
N GLN A 344 -0.85 -19.24 -9.42
CA GLN A 344 -1.48 -19.67 -8.17
C GLN A 344 -2.18 -21.02 -8.37
N LEU A 345 -1.81 -22.02 -7.57
CA LEU A 345 -2.39 -23.38 -7.59
C LEU A 345 -3.53 -23.49 -6.57
N ALA A 346 -3.32 -22.93 -5.37
CA ALA A 346 -4.33 -22.82 -4.32
C ALA A 346 -4.10 -21.57 -3.47
N VAL A 347 -5.19 -20.98 -2.99
CA VAL A 347 -5.18 -19.87 -2.02
C VAL A 347 -5.02 -20.46 -0.62
N ARG A 348 -4.27 -19.78 0.26
CA ARG A 348 -3.98 -20.12 1.67
C ARG A 348 -4.93 -21.12 2.34
N VAL A 349 -4.34 -22.19 2.89
CA VAL A 349 -4.92 -23.08 3.91
C VAL A 349 -3.97 -23.16 5.10
N SER A 350 -3.86 -22.08 5.87
CA SER A 350 -3.35 -22.07 7.25
C SER A 350 -3.44 -20.66 7.81
#